data_AF-A0A8J9RM84-F1
#
_entry.id   AF-A0A8J9RM84-F1
#
_cell.length_a   1.000
_cell.length_b   1.000
_cell.length_c   1.000
_cell.angle_alpha   90.00
_cell.angle_beta   90.00
_cell.angle_gamma   90.00
#
_symmetry.space_group_name_H-M   'P 1'
#
loop_
_entity.id
_entity.type
_entity.pdbx_description
1 polymer ?
#
loop_
_entity_poly.entity_id
_entity_poly.type
_entity_poly.pdbx_seq_one_letter_code
_entity_poly.pdbx_strand_id
1 'polypeptide(L)'
;MLNQTSAFGAWLDVAIDNTSRGVLYAWTLPGPAAAFPIALEFLTFVATHKGGGAAWKTGCFSQAPAWVKAVMDNGFRTPAGILAISGLMGLPLWLWARSHFPTSFLASFFVGGGLMLGRLVSLGVEIWVLYKHLENLLNES
;
A
#
# COMPACT_ATOMS: atom_id res chain seq x y z
N MET A 1 3.09 -2.59 -26.93
CA MET A 1 2.39 -2.38 -25.64
C MET A 1 1.34 -1.31 -25.88
N LEU A 2 0.07 -1.59 -25.62
CA LEU A 2 -1.03 -0.68 -25.95
C LEU A 2 -0.95 0.56 -25.06
N ASN A 3 -0.62 1.70 -25.69
CA ASN A 3 -0.35 2.99 -25.05
C ASN A 3 -1.64 3.70 -24.58
N GLN A 4 -2.66 2.93 -24.18
CA GLN A 4 -3.93 3.47 -23.67
C GLN A 4 -3.96 3.36 -22.15
N THR A 5 -3.39 4.34 -21.47
CA THR A 5 -3.60 4.55 -20.04
C THR A 5 -4.44 5.81 -19.86
N SER A 6 -5.75 5.66 -19.69
CA SER A 6 -6.59 6.78 -19.29
C SER A 6 -6.35 7.07 -17.80
N ALA A 7 -6.43 8.34 -17.39
CA ALA A 7 -6.32 8.72 -15.98
C ALA A 7 -7.38 7.98 -15.13
N PHE A 8 -8.58 7.77 -15.67
CA PHE A 8 -9.63 6.97 -15.06
C PHE A 8 -9.22 5.51 -14.89
N GLY A 9 -8.61 4.88 -15.91
CA GLY A 9 -8.16 3.50 -15.82
C GLY A 9 -7.08 3.32 -14.75
N ALA A 10 -6.10 4.23 -14.68
CA ALA A 10 -5.07 4.21 -13.65
C ALA A 10 -5.64 4.42 -12.23
N TRP A 11 -6.68 5.24 -12.10
CA TRP A 11 -7.41 5.41 -10.83
C TRP A 11 -8.19 4.14 -10.46
N LEU A 12 -8.92 3.56 -11.42
CA LEU A 12 -9.77 2.39 -11.21
C LEU A 12 -8.96 1.15 -10.83
N ASP A 13 -7.79 0.97 -11.46
CA ASP A 13 -6.82 -0.09 -11.14
C ASP A 13 -6.48 -0.10 -9.65
N VAL A 14 -6.05 1.06 -9.11
CA VAL A 14 -5.70 1.19 -7.69
C VAL A 14 -6.92 1.04 -6.77
N ALA A 15 -8.08 1.56 -7.18
CA ALA A 15 -9.30 1.45 -6.37
C ALA A 15 -9.78 -0.01 -6.23
N ILE A 16 -9.71 -0.79 -7.32
CA ILE A 16 -10.04 -2.22 -7.32
C ILE A 16 -9.04 -3.00 -6.47
N ASP A 17 -7.75 -2.69 -6.59
CA ASP A 17 -6.69 -3.29 -5.78
C ASP A 17 -6.90 -3.07 -4.28
N ASN A 18 -7.16 -1.83 -3.86
CA ASN A 18 -7.48 -1.49 -2.47
C ASN A 18 -8.74 -2.20 -1.98
N THR A 19 -9.79 -2.24 -2.81
CA THR A 19 -11.05 -2.91 -2.46
C THR A 19 -10.85 -4.41 -2.27
N SER A 20 -10.11 -5.05 -3.17
CA SER A 20 -9.83 -6.49 -3.13
C SER A 20 -9.05 -6.87 -1.88
N ARG A 21 -8.01 -6.11 -1.54
CA ARG A 21 -7.27 -6.30 -0.27
C ARG A 21 -8.14 -6.00 0.95
N GLY A 22 -9.02 -5.00 0.86
CA GLY A 22 -9.95 -4.67 1.93
C GLY A 22 -10.94 -5.81 2.23
N VAL A 23 -11.45 -6.50 1.21
CA VAL A 23 -12.27 -7.71 1.40
C VAL A 23 -11.47 -8.80 2.12
N LEU A 24 -10.21 -9.02 1.72
CA LEU A 24 -9.35 -10.01 2.38
C LEU A 24 -9.12 -9.67 3.87
N TYR A 25 -8.86 -8.40 4.20
CA TYR A 25 -8.75 -7.98 5.60
C TYR A 25 -10.07 -8.17 6.36
N ALA A 26 -11.20 -7.78 5.77
CA ALA A 26 -12.52 -7.92 6.40
C ALA A 26 -12.92 -9.37 6.66
N TRP A 27 -12.50 -10.31 5.82
CA TRP A 27 -12.75 -11.73 6.00
C TRP A 27 -11.81 -12.42 7.00
N THR A 28 -10.70 -11.78 7.37
CA THR A 28 -9.63 -12.44 8.15
C THR A 28 -9.38 -11.81 9.50
N LEU A 29 -9.52 -10.49 9.62
CA LEU A 29 -9.29 -9.77 10.86
C LEU A 29 -10.58 -9.61 11.66
N PRO A 30 -10.54 -9.81 12.99
CA PRO A 30 -11.73 -9.71 13.83
C PRO A 30 -12.15 -8.25 14.05
N GLY A 31 -13.45 -8.01 13.99
CA GLY A 31 -14.07 -6.75 14.41
C GLY A 31 -13.50 -5.51 13.69
N PRO A 32 -13.29 -4.38 14.39
CA PRO A 32 -12.87 -3.13 13.77
C PRO A 32 -11.41 -3.14 13.28
N ALA A 33 -10.62 -4.18 13.58
CA ALA A 33 -9.22 -4.23 13.19
C ALA A 33 -9.03 -4.21 11.66
N ALA A 34 -9.96 -4.77 10.90
CA ALA A 34 -9.95 -4.72 9.45
C ALA A 34 -10.11 -3.29 8.89
N ALA A 35 -10.81 -2.42 9.60
CA ALA A 35 -11.09 -1.06 9.12
C ALA A 35 -9.81 -0.22 9.02
N PHE A 36 -8.83 -0.47 9.89
CA PHE A 36 -7.58 0.31 9.92
C PHE A 36 -6.77 0.22 8.61
N PRO A 37 -6.31 -0.95 8.14
CA PRO A 37 -5.54 -1.02 6.89
C PRO A 37 -6.37 -0.58 5.68
N ILE A 38 -7.68 -0.82 5.68
CA ILE A 38 -8.58 -0.36 4.60
C ILE A 38 -8.61 1.16 4.54
N ALA A 39 -8.91 1.82 5.66
CA ALA A 39 -8.98 3.28 5.71
C ALA A 39 -7.63 3.91 5.35
N LEU A 40 -6.54 3.35 5.87
CA LEU A 40 -5.19 3.82 5.58
C LEU A 40 -4.87 3.75 4.08
N GLU A 41 -5.10 2.60 3.43
CA GLU A 41 -4.81 2.42 2.00
C GLU A 41 -5.64 3.37 1.12
N PHE A 42 -6.93 3.57 1.45
CA PHE A 42 -7.78 4.52 0.73
C PHE A 42 -7.40 5.98 0.98
N LEU A 43 -7.01 6.35 2.21
CA LEU A 43 -6.54 7.70 2.51
C LEU A 43 -5.22 7.98 1.78
N THR A 44 -4.27 7.04 1.78
CA THR A 44 -3.02 7.18 1.02
C THR A 44 -3.29 7.28 -0.47
N PHE A 45 -4.22 6.49 -1.01
CA PHE A 45 -4.65 6.60 -2.40
C PHE A 45 -5.22 7.99 -2.72
N VAL A 46 -6.14 8.52 -1.92
CA VAL A 46 -6.70 9.87 -2.13
C VAL A 46 -5.63 10.95 -2.03
N ALA A 47 -4.75 10.87 -1.02
CA ALA A 47 -3.67 11.82 -0.81
C ALA A 47 -2.68 11.85 -2.00
N THR A 48 -2.25 10.68 -2.47
CA THR A 48 -1.34 10.56 -3.63
C THR A 48 -2.02 10.97 -4.93
N HIS A 49 -3.30 10.62 -5.13
CA HIS A 49 -4.05 10.99 -6.32
C HIS A 49 -4.29 12.51 -6.39
N LYS A 50 -4.63 13.17 -5.27
CA LYS A 50 -4.75 14.64 -5.23
C LYS A 50 -3.40 15.33 -5.46
N GLY A 51 -2.31 14.78 -4.91
CA GLY A 51 -0.98 15.40 -5.00
C GLY A 51 -0.27 15.24 -6.35
N GLY A 52 -0.53 14.17 -7.11
CA GLY A 52 0.19 13.91 -8.36
C GLY A 52 -0.58 13.15 -9.44
N GLY A 53 -1.85 12.80 -9.21
CA GLY A 53 -2.70 12.11 -10.18
C GLY A 53 -2.05 10.85 -10.76
N ALA A 54 -2.03 10.71 -12.08
CA ALA A 54 -1.37 9.60 -12.76
C ALA A 54 0.16 9.59 -12.59
N ALA A 55 0.78 10.72 -12.24
CA ALA A 55 2.22 10.89 -12.05
C ALA A 55 2.65 10.87 -10.58
N TRP A 56 1.80 10.37 -9.67
CA TRP A 56 2.05 10.38 -8.22
C TRP A 56 3.41 9.76 -7.81
N LYS A 57 3.90 8.77 -8.56
CA LYS A 57 5.19 8.09 -8.30
C LYS A 57 6.40 9.00 -8.47
N THR A 58 6.34 10.01 -9.34
CA THR A 58 7.49 10.90 -9.63
C THR A 58 7.38 12.22 -8.87
N GLY A 59 6.18 12.78 -8.71
CA GLY A 59 5.98 14.09 -8.09
C GLY A 59 5.95 14.06 -6.55
N CYS A 60 5.19 13.14 -5.97
CA CYS A 60 4.84 13.17 -4.55
C CYS A 60 6.03 12.90 -3.61
N PHE A 61 7.13 12.33 -4.09
CA PHE A 61 8.24 11.85 -3.26
C PHE A 61 9.56 12.61 -3.44
N SER A 62 9.54 13.71 -4.20
CA SER A 62 10.73 14.55 -4.44
C SER A 62 11.34 15.10 -3.14
N GLN A 63 10.50 15.47 -2.17
CA GLN A 63 10.90 15.96 -0.85
C GLN A 63 10.87 14.88 0.25
N ALA A 64 10.73 13.61 -0.13
CA ALA A 64 10.67 12.53 0.84
C ALA A 64 12.04 12.27 1.51
N PRO A 65 12.05 11.80 2.77
CA PRO A 65 13.28 11.37 3.43
C PRO A 65 13.91 10.19 2.65
N ALA A 66 15.22 10.02 2.81
CA ALA A 66 16.01 9.09 2.01
C ALA A 66 15.47 7.65 2.01
N TRP A 67 14.95 7.18 3.14
CA TRP A 67 14.40 5.82 3.26
C TRP A 67 13.08 5.65 2.48
N VAL A 68 12.19 6.66 2.45
CA VAL A 68 10.98 6.62 1.63
C VAL A 68 11.36 6.65 0.16
N LYS A 69 12.33 7.50 -0.22
CA LYS A 69 12.86 7.52 -1.59
C LYS A 69 13.41 6.15 -1.99
N ALA A 70 14.16 5.48 -1.12
CA ALA A 70 14.69 4.15 -1.39
C ALA A 70 13.59 3.09 -1.63
N VAL A 71 12.44 3.20 -0.96
CA VAL A 71 11.27 2.34 -1.21
C VAL A 71 10.63 2.64 -2.57
N MET A 72 10.48 3.93 -2.90
CA MET A 72 9.83 4.39 -4.13
C MET A 72 10.71 4.27 -5.39
N ASP A 73 12.03 4.14 -5.19
CA ASP A 73 13.02 4.15 -6.26
C ASP A 73 12.81 3.01 -7.27
N ASN A 74 13.16 3.29 -8.53
CA ASN A 74 12.97 2.40 -9.67
C ASN A 74 11.56 1.80 -9.76
N GLY A 75 10.53 2.53 -9.30
CA GLY A 75 9.14 2.05 -9.28
C GLY A 75 8.95 0.81 -8.41
N PHE A 76 9.51 0.83 -7.20
CA PHE A 76 9.52 -0.26 -6.21
C PHE A 76 10.41 -1.47 -6.56
N ARG A 77 11.28 -1.36 -7.56
CA ARG A 77 12.17 -2.46 -7.98
C ARG A 77 13.49 -2.53 -7.21
N THR A 78 13.57 -1.87 -6.06
CA THR A 78 14.66 -2.01 -5.10
C THR A 78 14.33 -3.08 -4.06
N PRO A 79 15.29 -3.63 -3.29
CA PRO A 79 14.99 -4.58 -2.22
C PRO A 79 13.98 -4.03 -1.20
N ALA A 80 14.09 -2.74 -0.85
CA ALA A 80 13.15 -2.07 0.06
C ALA A 80 11.75 -1.92 -0.58
N GLY A 81 11.69 -1.55 -1.86
CA GLY A 81 10.45 -1.45 -2.63
C GLY A 81 9.74 -2.81 -2.77
N ILE A 82 10.49 -3.85 -3.11
CA ILE A 82 9.97 -5.22 -3.22
C ILE A 82 9.44 -5.67 -1.87
N LEU A 83 10.19 -5.50 -0.79
CA LEU A 83 9.74 -5.86 0.55
C LEU A 83 8.43 -5.12 0.92
N ALA A 84 8.36 -3.82 0.67
CA ALA A 84 7.17 -3.01 0.95
C ALA A 84 5.94 -3.47 0.15
N ILE A 85 6.08 -3.68 -1.17
CA ILE A 85 4.99 -4.13 -2.04
C ILE A 85 4.59 -5.57 -1.72
N SER A 86 5.55 -6.45 -1.45
CA SER A 86 5.27 -7.82 -1.02
C SER A 86 4.45 -7.84 0.26
N GLY A 87 4.78 -7.00 1.26
CA GLY A 87 3.97 -6.90 2.47
C GLY A 87 2.59 -6.28 2.24
N LEU A 88 2.52 -5.20 1.46
CA LEU A 88 1.26 -4.52 1.14
C LEU A 88 0.28 -5.45 0.42
N MET A 89 0.75 -6.19 -0.58
CA MET A 89 -0.07 -7.08 -1.41
C MET A 89 -0.24 -8.47 -0.80
N GLY A 90 0.85 -9.02 -0.28
CA GLY A 90 0.92 -10.42 0.15
C GLY A 90 0.39 -10.67 1.55
N LEU A 91 0.47 -9.71 2.49
CA LEU A 91 -0.05 -9.91 3.85
C LEU A 91 -1.55 -10.23 3.90
N PRO A 92 -2.46 -9.48 3.24
CA PRO A 92 -3.88 -9.82 3.29
C PRO A 92 -4.17 -11.19 2.67
N LEU A 93 -3.46 -11.56 1.61
CA LEU A 93 -3.56 -12.89 1.01
C LEU A 93 -3.04 -13.99 1.95
N TRP A 94 -1.94 -13.73 2.66
CA TRP A 94 -1.38 -14.65 3.64
C TRP A 94 -2.30 -14.86 4.84
N LEU A 95 -2.92 -13.80 5.36
CA LEU A 95 -3.92 -13.89 6.43
C LEU A 95 -5.09 -14.77 6.03
N TRP A 96 -5.55 -14.63 4.78
CA TRP A 96 -6.61 -15.45 4.21
C TRP A 96 -6.19 -16.90 4.00
N ALA A 97 -4.99 -17.13 3.45
CA ALA A 97 -4.44 -18.47 3.29
C ALA A 97 -4.21 -19.16 4.64
N ARG A 98 -3.81 -18.41 5.67
CA ARG A 98 -3.60 -18.93 7.02
C ARG A 98 -4.90 -19.36 7.69
N SER A 99 -6.02 -18.71 7.38
CA SER A 99 -7.34 -19.06 7.90
C SER A 99 -7.99 -20.24 7.17
N HIS A 100 -7.75 -20.39 5.85
CA HIS A 100 -8.37 -21.46 5.04
C HIS A 100 -7.48 -22.69 4.83
N PHE A 101 -6.16 -22.52 4.79
CA PHE A 101 -5.16 -23.56 4.51
C PHE A 101 -4.03 -23.58 5.55
N PRO A 102 -4.34 -23.83 6.85
CA PRO A 102 -3.41 -23.61 7.96
C PRO A 102 -2.15 -24.50 7.93
N THR A 103 -2.18 -25.61 7.19
CA THR A 103 -1.06 -26.57 7.07
C THR A 103 -0.17 -26.32 5.85
N SER A 104 -0.52 -25.38 4.98
CA SER A 104 0.28 -25.04 3.80
C SER A 104 1.58 -24.32 4.19
N PHE A 105 2.67 -24.54 3.45
CA PHE A 105 3.89 -23.74 3.57
C PHE A 105 3.62 -22.25 3.39
N LEU A 106 2.65 -21.90 2.53
CA LEU A 106 2.21 -20.52 2.32
C LEU A 106 1.60 -19.90 3.59
N ALA A 107 1.08 -20.72 4.50
CA ALA A 107 0.55 -20.30 5.79
C ALA A 107 1.62 -20.34 6.93
N SER A 108 2.89 -20.55 6.59
CA SER A 108 3.96 -20.62 7.59
C SER A 108 4.22 -19.27 8.26
N PHE A 109 4.68 -19.33 9.51
CA PHE A 109 5.03 -18.15 10.30
C PHE A 109 6.18 -17.35 9.69
N PHE A 110 7.14 -18.00 9.04
CA PHE A 110 8.26 -17.33 8.37
C PHE A 110 7.81 -16.44 7.22
N VAL A 111 6.89 -16.94 6.38
CA VAL A 111 6.29 -16.16 5.30
C VAL A 111 5.49 -14.99 5.88
N GLY A 112 4.67 -15.25 6.91
CA GLY A 112 3.90 -14.20 7.58
C GLY A 112 4.77 -13.10 8.20
N GLY A 113 5.88 -13.48 8.84
CA GLY A 113 6.83 -12.54 9.43
C GLY A 113 7.48 -11.61 8.40
N GLY A 114 7.93 -12.16 7.27
CA GLY A 114 8.48 -11.37 6.17
C GLY A 114 7.46 -10.40 5.57
N LEU A 115 6.22 -10.86 5.36
CA LEU A 115 5.13 -10.03 4.85
C LEU A 115 4.72 -8.94 5.85
N MET A 116 4.70 -9.24 7.14
CA MET A 116 4.43 -8.26 8.19
C MET A 116 5.50 -7.16 8.22
N LEU A 117 6.79 -7.52 8.11
CA LEU A 117 7.87 -6.55 7.99
C LEU A 117 7.67 -5.64 6.77
N GLY A 118 7.33 -6.22 5.62
CA GLY A 118 6.97 -5.46 4.43
C GLY A 118 5.79 -4.51 4.65
N ARG A 119 4.75 -4.96 5.36
CA ARG A 119 3.58 -4.14 5.68
C ARG A 119 3.92 -2.98 6.62
N LEU A 120 4.85 -3.18 7.55
CA LEU A 120 5.33 -2.10 8.43
C LEU A 120 6.13 -1.05 7.66
N VAL A 121 6.93 -1.47 6.67
CA VAL A 121 7.63 -0.54 5.77
C VAL A 121 6.62 0.25 4.95
N SER A 122 5.61 -0.40 4.36
CA SER A 122 4.57 0.30 3.60
C SER A 122 3.74 1.24 4.49
N LEU A 123 3.41 0.82 5.71
CA LEU A 123 2.74 1.65 6.73
C LEU A 123 3.52 2.94 7.00
N GLY A 124 4.85 2.85 7.16
CA GLY A 124 5.68 4.04 7.33
C GLY A 124 5.55 5.01 6.16
N VAL A 125 5.58 4.49 4.93
CA VAL A 125 5.45 5.32 3.71
C VAL A 125 4.06 5.96 3.65
N GLU A 126 3.01 5.19 3.94
CA GLU A 126 1.61 5.66 3.99
C GLU A 126 1.44 6.79 5.02
N ILE A 127 1.99 6.62 6.23
CA ILE A 127 1.98 7.65 7.28
C ILE A 127 2.70 8.92 6.81
N TRP A 128 3.86 8.78 6.16
CA TRP A 128 4.59 9.93 5.63
C TRP A 128 3.77 10.68 4.56
N VAL A 129 3.12 9.95 3.65
CA VAL A 129 2.24 10.54 2.63
C VAL A 129 1.10 11.31 3.29
N LEU A 130 0.43 10.71 4.28
CA LEU A 130 -0.69 11.36 4.98
C LEU A 130 -0.23 12.59 5.76
N TYR A 131 0.92 12.50 6.44
CA TYR A 131 1.52 13.64 7.13
C TYR A 131 1.74 14.81 6.16
N LYS A 132 2.35 14.55 5.00
CA LYS A 132 2.58 15.57 3.98
C LYS A 132 1.28 16.13 3.40
N HIS A 133 0.28 15.28 3.22
CA HIS A 133 -1.03 15.72 2.76
C HIS A 133 -1.70 16.66 3.77
N LEU A 134 -1.65 16.32 5.06
CA LEU A 134 -2.18 17.15 6.14
C LEU A 134 -1.43 18.47 6.28
N GLU A 135 -0.10 18.44 6.20
CA GLU A 135 0.74 19.65 6.19
C GLU A 135 0.31 20.60 5.06
N ASN A 136 0.09 20.08 3.85
CA ASN A 136 -0.40 20.89 2.73
C ASN A 136 -1.80 21.47 3.01
N LEU A 137 -2.75 20.67 3.52
CA LEU A 137 -4.10 21.14 3.83
C LEU A 137 -4.12 22.24 4.90
N LEU A 138 -3.23 22.16 5.90
CA LEU A 138 -3.13 23.16 6.95
C LEU A 138 -2.48 24.46 6.45
N ASN A 139 -1.54 24.36 5.51
CA ASN A 139 -0.86 25.50 4.90
C ASN A 139 -1.64 26.12 3.73
N GLU A 140 -2.73 25.50 3.26
CA GLU A 140 -3.69 26.04 2.28
C GLU A 140 -4.67 27.05 2.91
N SER A 141 -4.40 27.54 4.14
CA SER A 141 -5.20 28.53 4.88
C SER A 141 -4.72 29.97 4.74
#